data_AF-A0A8I1ZLS5-F1
#
_entry.id   AF-A0A8I1ZLS5-F1
#
_cell.length_a   1.000
_cell.length_b   1.000
_cell.length_c   1.000
_cell.angle_alpha   90.00
_cell.angle_beta   90.00
_cell.angle_gamma   90.00
#
_symmetry.space_group_name_H-M   'P 1'
#
loop_
_entity.id
_entity.type
_entity.pdbx_description
1 polymer ?
#
loop_
_entity_poly.entity_id
_entity_poly.type
_entity_poly.pdbx_seq_one_letter_code
_entity_poly.pdbx_strand_id
1 'polypeptide(L)'
;MSFDYETRIAAFEWLKGQTGIHGDVLPRRLLEKGFVHSGQRIPLMSPQGIFRPKRLDYPLTITTAPEGPYDDRISTDGLLSYRYRGSDPSHRDNIGLRKAMRDKVPLIYLYGVVPGKYMAVWPVYIVADDPGSLTFTVAVDDASMLSAERPMDYELAEPRRAYITSQVKVRLHQRGFRERVIDAYRTQCAFCRLRHEELLDAAHIIPDTEPESRPTVNNGIALCKLHHAAFDNFIIGVSPRYVIEVREDVLKEHDGPMLQHGIKELHRQRIILPRREEFMPDKGFLEWRYERFREASL
;
A
#
# COMPACT_ATOMS: atom_id res chain seq x y z
N MET A 1 32.42 9.63 -7.06
CA MET A 1 31.03 9.78 -7.54
C MET A 1 30.56 11.20 -7.17
N SER A 2 29.46 11.72 -7.74
CA SER A 2 28.96 13.04 -7.31
C SER A 2 28.30 12.94 -5.93
N PHE A 3 28.31 14.04 -5.15
CA PHE A 3 27.59 14.10 -3.86
C PHE A 3 26.11 13.71 -4.00
N ASP A 4 25.50 14.08 -5.14
CA ASP A 4 24.11 13.74 -5.44
C ASP A 4 23.90 12.22 -5.55
N TYR A 5 24.77 11.54 -6.30
CA TYR A 5 24.73 10.08 -6.44
C TYR A 5 24.97 9.37 -5.10
N GLU A 6 25.99 9.77 -4.36
CA GLU A 6 26.31 9.18 -3.04
C GLU A 6 25.15 9.36 -2.05
N THR A 7 24.48 10.51 -2.08
CA THR A 7 23.30 10.78 -1.25
C THR A 7 22.12 9.87 -1.63
N ARG A 8 21.90 9.59 -2.92
CA ARG A 8 20.83 8.66 -3.37
C ARG A 8 21.07 7.25 -2.91
N ILE A 9 22.29 6.74 -3.08
CA ILE A 9 22.66 5.40 -2.61
C ILE A 9 22.46 5.29 -1.09
N ALA A 10 22.91 6.31 -0.34
CA ALA A 10 22.69 6.36 1.10
C ALA A 10 21.19 6.41 1.48
N ALA A 11 20.36 7.11 0.70
CA ALA A 11 18.91 7.12 0.90
C ALA A 11 18.28 5.74 0.66
N PHE A 12 18.70 5.02 -0.37
CA PHE A 12 18.22 3.67 -0.68
C PHE A 12 18.59 2.65 0.40
N GLU A 13 19.85 2.67 0.86
CA GLU A 13 20.29 1.80 1.95
C GLU A 13 19.58 2.13 3.27
N TRP A 14 19.39 3.43 3.55
CA TRP A 14 18.62 3.84 4.73
C TRP A 14 17.18 3.32 4.67
N LEU A 15 16.50 3.49 3.53
CA LEU A 15 15.14 3.00 3.33
C LEU A 15 15.06 1.47 3.48
N LYS A 16 16.01 0.74 2.89
CA LYS A 16 16.12 -0.72 3.05
C LYS A 16 16.21 -1.13 4.52
N GLY A 17 17.03 -0.41 5.31
CA GLY A 17 17.12 -0.60 6.76
C GLY A 17 15.81 -0.29 7.48
N GLN A 18 15.14 0.81 7.15
CA GLN A 18 13.86 1.17 7.77
C GLN A 18 12.75 0.17 7.45
N THR A 19 12.67 -0.31 6.21
CA THR A 19 11.68 -1.32 5.82
C THR A 19 11.93 -2.67 6.49
N GLY A 20 13.18 -2.99 6.82
CA GLY A 20 13.50 -4.17 7.62
C GLY A 20 13.02 -4.10 9.08
N ILE A 21 12.90 -2.89 9.63
CA ILE A 21 12.48 -2.66 11.03
C ILE A 21 10.97 -2.47 11.14
N HIS A 22 10.40 -1.65 10.26
CA HIS A 22 9.01 -1.19 10.33
C HIS A 22 8.07 -1.91 9.35
N GLY A 23 8.61 -2.77 8.47
CA GLY A 23 7.89 -3.32 7.33
C GLY A 23 7.77 -2.31 6.18
N ASP A 24 6.96 -2.65 5.17
CA ASP A 24 6.87 -1.88 3.92
C ASP A 24 6.14 -0.52 4.06
N VAL A 25 5.47 -0.29 5.19
CA VAL A 25 4.66 0.92 5.43
C VAL A 25 5.35 1.78 6.47
N LEU A 26 5.85 2.94 6.04
CA LEU A 26 6.63 3.86 6.85
C LEU A 26 5.79 5.06 7.31
N PRO A 27 5.94 5.50 8.57
CA PRO A 27 5.24 6.68 9.05
C PRO A 27 5.84 7.95 8.43
N ARG A 28 4.97 8.90 8.07
CA ARG A 28 5.34 10.19 7.48
C ARG A 28 6.44 10.93 8.26
N ARG A 29 6.33 10.95 9.59
CA ARG A 29 7.31 11.61 10.48
C ARG A 29 8.72 11.04 10.32
N LEU A 30 8.85 9.74 10.05
CA LEU A 30 10.13 9.09 9.80
C LEU A 30 10.73 9.57 8.47
N LEU A 31 9.92 9.65 7.42
CA LEU A 31 10.35 10.13 6.09
C LEU A 31 10.67 11.63 6.07
N GLU A 32 9.94 12.45 6.83
CA GLU A 32 10.22 13.88 7.02
C GLU A 32 11.50 14.12 7.82
N LYS A 33 11.76 13.28 8.84
CA LYS A 33 13.03 13.30 9.59
C LYS A 33 14.21 12.92 8.67
N GLY A 34 14.01 11.88 7.85
CA GLY A 34 15.02 11.37 6.94
C GLY A 34 16.25 10.81 7.65
N PHE A 35 17.41 10.93 7.01
CA PHE A 35 18.67 10.33 7.45
C PHE A 35 19.81 11.36 7.50
N VAL A 36 20.95 10.97 8.06
CA VAL A 36 22.15 11.81 8.08
C VAL A 36 23.15 11.26 7.08
N HIS A 37 23.66 12.13 6.20
CA HIS A 37 24.72 11.82 5.25
C HIS A 37 25.72 12.98 5.21
N SER A 38 27.01 12.66 5.31
CA SER A 38 28.09 13.66 5.29
C SER A 38 27.86 14.82 6.27
N GLY A 39 27.41 14.49 7.50
CA GLY A 39 27.14 15.44 8.58
C GLY A 39 25.86 16.27 8.42
N GLN A 40 25.03 15.98 7.42
CA GLN A 40 23.81 16.75 7.13
C GLN A 40 22.56 15.89 7.14
N ARG A 41 21.46 16.44 7.64
CA ARG A 41 20.14 15.80 7.59
C ARG A 41 19.54 15.92 6.20
N ILE A 42 19.23 14.79 5.58
CA ILE A 42 18.56 14.68 4.28
C ILE A 42 17.14 14.13 4.51
N PRO A 43 16.10 14.99 4.49
CA PRO A 43 14.71 14.53 4.50
C PRO A 43 14.39 13.77 3.21
N LEU A 44 13.43 12.85 3.27
CA LEU A 44 12.90 12.15 2.09
C LEU A 44 11.52 12.64 1.67
N MET A 45 10.82 13.36 2.54
CA MET A 45 9.48 13.85 2.26
C MET A 45 9.35 15.35 2.56
N SER A 46 8.50 16.00 1.79
CA SER A 46 8.03 17.35 2.03
C SER A 46 6.50 17.41 1.80
N PRO A 47 5.84 18.54 2.09
CA PRO A 47 4.46 18.75 1.64
C PRO A 47 4.31 18.75 0.11
N GLN A 48 5.39 19.00 -0.65
CA GLN A 48 5.38 18.97 -2.10
C GLN A 48 5.53 17.54 -2.63
N GLY A 49 4.75 17.21 -3.68
CA GLY A 49 4.78 15.89 -4.32
C GLY A 49 6.13 15.55 -4.95
N ILE A 50 6.72 16.51 -5.68
CA ILE A 50 8.08 16.40 -6.23
C ILE A 50 9.02 17.11 -5.25
N PHE A 51 9.96 16.37 -4.67
CA PHE A 51 10.85 16.91 -3.65
C PHE A 51 12.32 16.79 -4.01
N ARG A 52 13.00 17.94 -3.97
CA ARG A 52 14.44 18.08 -4.17
C ARG A 52 15.10 18.70 -2.92
N PRO A 53 15.89 17.94 -2.15
CA PRO A 53 16.75 18.50 -1.11
C PRO A 53 17.69 19.58 -1.67
N LYS A 54 17.99 20.62 -0.89
CA LYS A 54 18.67 21.85 -1.38
C LYS A 54 20.03 21.62 -2.07
N ARG A 55 20.76 20.56 -1.71
CA ARG A 55 22.11 20.26 -2.24
C ARG A 55 22.12 19.18 -3.33
N LEU A 56 20.94 18.74 -3.77
CA LEU A 56 20.80 17.78 -4.85
C LEU A 56 20.47 18.51 -6.15
N ASP A 57 21.05 18.02 -7.23
CA ASP A 57 20.87 18.52 -8.58
C ASP A 57 19.49 18.12 -9.12
N TYR A 58 19.02 16.93 -8.76
CA TYR A 58 17.74 16.35 -9.20
C TYR A 58 16.80 16.09 -8.02
N PRO A 59 15.47 16.05 -8.25
CA PRO A 59 14.53 15.52 -7.27
C PRO A 59 15.02 14.21 -6.67
N LEU A 60 14.83 14.01 -5.38
CA LEU A 60 15.15 12.74 -4.70
C LEU A 60 13.91 11.85 -4.65
N THR A 61 12.75 12.46 -4.37
CA THR A 61 11.50 11.73 -4.20
C THR A 61 10.36 12.33 -5.01
N ILE A 62 9.47 11.46 -5.46
CA ILE A 62 8.15 11.79 -5.99
C ILE A 62 7.11 11.13 -5.08
N THR A 63 6.04 11.84 -4.78
CA THR A 63 5.05 11.42 -3.78
C THR A 63 3.65 11.55 -4.34
N THR A 64 2.85 10.52 -4.11
CA THR A 64 1.39 10.53 -4.31
C THR A 64 0.73 10.56 -2.93
N ALA A 65 -0.13 11.53 -2.69
CA ALA A 65 -0.88 11.61 -1.43
C ALA A 65 -2.14 10.73 -1.49
N PRO A 66 -2.56 10.12 -0.37
CA PRO A 66 -3.71 9.18 -0.35
C PRO A 66 -5.05 9.85 -0.71
N GLU A 67 -5.16 11.16 -0.47
CA GLU A 67 -6.31 12.01 -0.80
C GLU A 67 -5.86 13.19 -1.67
N GLY A 68 -4.84 12.97 -2.51
CA GLY A 68 -4.28 13.99 -3.39
C GLY A 68 -5.26 14.36 -4.52
N PRO A 69 -5.14 15.57 -5.09
CA PRO A 69 -5.97 16.00 -6.23
C PRO A 69 -5.61 15.27 -7.55
N TYR A 70 -4.63 14.36 -7.50
CA TYR A 70 -4.06 13.69 -8.64
C TYR A 70 -4.40 12.20 -8.58
N ASP A 71 -5.20 11.77 -9.55
CA ASP A 71 -5.50 10.37 -9.82
C ASP A 71 -4.33 9.79 -10.63
N ASP A 72 -3.24 9.46 -9.95
CA ASP A 72 -2.10 8.78 -10.58
C ASP A 72 -2.55 7.38 -11.01
N ARG A 73 -2.51 7.13 -12.32
CA ARG A 73 -3.10 5.94 -12.95
C ARG A 73 -2.02 4.98 -13.41
N ILE A 74 -2.41 3.73 -13.59
CA ILE A 74 -1.58 2.77 -14.28
C ILE A 74 -1.99 2.73 -15.75
N SER A 75 -1.02 2.92 -16.63
CA SER A 75 -1.20 2.73 -18.07
C SER A 75 -1.31 1.24 -18.40
N THR A 76 -1.84 0.93 -19.59
CA THR A 76 -2.08 -0.43 -20.06
C THR A 76 -0.81 -1.28 -20.19
N ASP A 77 0.35 -0.65 -20.26
CA ASP A 77 1.69 -1.24 -20.29
C ASP A 77 2.27 -1.57 -18.91
N GLY A 78 1.51 -1.33 -17.83
CA GLY A 78 1.93 -1.65 -16.46
C GLY A 78 2.82 -0.60 -15.80
N LEU A 79 3.03 0.56 -16.43
CA LEU A 79 3.79 1.68 -15.89
C LEU A 79 2.93 2.65 -15.06
N LEU A 80 3.57 3.46 -14.20
CA LEU A 80 2.89 4.46 -13.38
C LEU A 80 2.82 5.79 -14.14
N SER A 81 1.62 6.31 -14.37
CA SER A 81 1.38 7.68 -14.82
C SER A 81 1.33 8.61 -13.62
N TYR A 82 2.37 9.45 -13.48
CA TYR A 82 2.53 10.41 -12.40
C TYR A 82 2.19 11.81 -12.89
N ARG A 83 1.23 12.49 -12.24
CA ARG A 83 0.81 13.83 -12.66
C ARG A 83 1.92 14.87 -12.45
N TYR A 84 1.94 15.84 -13.36
CA TYR A 84 2.74 17.05 -13.17
C TYR A 84 2.37 17.78 -11.90
N ARG A 85 3.33 18.54 -11.38
CA ARG A 85 3.03 19.58 -10.41
C ARG A 85 2.28 20.72 -11.10
N GLY A 86 1.01 20.88 -10.74
CA GLY A 86 0.15 21.93 -11.29
C GLY A 86 -0.13 21.73 -12.79
N SER A 87 -0.60 22.79 -13.44
CA SER A 87 -0.92 22.80 -14.87
C SER A 87 0.16 23.46 -15.73
N ASP A 88 1.24 23.97 -15.13
CA ASP A 88 2.35 24.61 -15.84
C ASP A 88 3.45 23.58 -16.17
N PRO A 89 3.64 23.20 -17.44
CA PRO A 89 4.74 22.33 -17.84
C PRO A 89 6.11 22.90 -17.48
N SER A 90 6.26 24.23 -17.44
CA SER A 90 7.52 24.92 -17.15
C SER A 90 7.79 25.08 -15.66
N HIS A 91 6.94 24.54 -14.78
CA HIS A 91 7.19 24.56 -13.36
C HIS A 91 8.55 23.91 -13.03
N ARG A 92 9.35 24.58 -12.18
CA ARG A 92 10.72 24.17 -11.82
C ARG A 92 10.89 22.69 -11.46
N ASP A 93 9.88 22.11 -10.80
CA ASP A 93 9.93 20.72 -10.36
C ASP A 93 9.67 19.74 -11.52
N ASN A 94 8.77 20.09 -12.45
CA ASN A 94 8.55 19.32 -13.69
C ASN A 94 9.82 19.36 -14.56
N ILE A 95 10.47 20.53 -14.66
CA ILE A 95 11.79 20.66 -15.30
C ILE A 95 12.83 19.75 -14.63
N GLY A 96 12.83 19.70 -13.28
CA GLY A 96 13.70 18.83 -12.51
C GLY A 96 13.51 17.34 -12.83
N LEU A 97 12.26 16.87 -12.97
CA LEU A 97 11.96 15.51 -13.39
C LEU A 97 12.36 15.22 -14.83
N ARG A 98 12.17 16.16 -15.77
CA ARG A 98 12.68 16.00 -17.15
C ARG A 98 14.20 15.91 -17.19
N LYS A 99 14.89 16.66 -16.33
CA LYS A 99 16.36 16.56 -16.20
C LYS A 99 16.74 15.17 -15.68
N ALA A 100 16.07 14.68 -14.64
CA ALA A 100 16.28 13.33 -14.11
C ALA A 100 16.00 12.23 -15.16
N MET A 101 14.97 12.42 -15.99
CA MET A 101 14.65 11.53 -17.12
C MET A 101 15.80 11.46 -18.12
N ARG A 102 16.26 12.61 -18.65
CA ARG A 102 17.34 12.66 -19.64
C ARG A 102 18.63 12.06 -19.10
N ASP A 103 18.97 12.38 -17.87
CA ASP A 103 20.22 11.97 -17.23
C ASP A 103 20.08 10.58 -16.56
N LYS A 104 18.92 9.92 -16.73
CA LYS A 104 18.60 8.57 -16.22
C LYS A 104 18.88 8.42 -14.72
N VAL A 105 18.49 9.42 -13.94
CA VAL A 105 18.74 9.49 -12.49
C VAL A 105 17.64 8.75 -11.73
N PRO A 106 17.99 7.81 -10.81
CA PRO A 106 17.01 7.09 -10.02
C PRO A 106 16.41 7.98 -8.92
N LEU A 107 15.13 7.74 -8.64
CA LEU A 107 14.33 8.43 -7.64
C LEU A 107 13.74 7.42 -6.64
N ILE A 108 13.09 7.95 -5.61
CA ILE A 108 12.24 7.21 -4.67
C ILE A 108 10.79 7.61 -4.91
N TYR A 109 9.92 6.64 -5.12
CA TYR A 109 8.48 6.86 -5.15
C TYR A 109 7.87 6.58 -3.77
N LEU A 110 7.16 7.58 -3.24
CA LEU A 110 6.46 7.50 -1.95
C LEU A 110 4.95 7.46 -2.22
N TYR A 111 4.37 6.27 -2.12
CA TYR A 111 2.94 6.06 -2.30
C TYR A 111 2.23 6.20 -0.96
N GLY A 112 1.42 7.26 -0.82
CA GLY A 112 0.59 7.50 0.34
C GLY A 112 -0.60 6.56 0.36
N VAL A 113 -0.69 5.75 1.40
CA VAL A 113 -1.71 4.71 1.51
C VAL A 113 -2.93 5.19 2.28
N VAL A 114 -2.69 5.77 3.44
CA VAL A 114 -3.65 6.49 4.30
C VAL A 114 -2.92 7.70 4.90
N PRO A 115 -3.62 8.73 5.39
CA PRO A 115 -2.98 9.91 5.95
C PRO A 115 -1.88 9.55 6.97
N GLY A 116 -0.65 9.98 6.68
CA GLY A 116 0.51 9.75 7.55
C GLY A 116 1.24 8.41 7.37
N LYS A 117 0.79 7.50 6.48
CA LYS A 117 1.44 6.22 6.19
C LYS A 117 1.78 6.11 4.70
N TYR A 118 3.02 5.74 4.39
CA TYR A 118 3.56 5.71 3.03
C TYR A 118 4.35 4.44 2.78
N MET A 119 4.18 3.88 1.59
CA MET A 119 5.08 2.86 1.07
C MET A 119 6.16 3.52 0.22
N ALA A 120 7.40 3.07 0.38
CA ALA A 120 8.52 3.55 -0.42
C ALA A 120 8.90 2.50 -1.49
N VAL A 121 9.11 2.97 -2.72
CA VAL A 121 9.54 2.16 -3.86
C VAL A 121 10.77 2.81 -4.47
N TRP A 122 11.83 2.02 -4.65
CA TRP A 122 13.07 2.48 -5.28
C TRP A 122 13.84 1.29 -5.87
N PRO A 123 14.70 1.51 -6.87
CA PRO A 123 14.79 2.75 -7.66
C PRO A 123 13.61 2.88 -8.62
N VAL A 124 13.13 4.10 -8.82
CA VAL A 124 12.22 4.43 -9.93
C VAL A 124 12.87 5.42 -10.89
N TYR A 125 12.48 5.36 -12.15
CA TYR A 125 12.97 6.24 -13.21
C TYR A 125 11.78 6.90 -13.92
N ILE A 126 11.95 8.17 -14.28
CA ILE A 126 11.08 8.80 -15.26
C ILE A 126 11.51 8.29 -16.63
N VAL A 127 10.61 7.67 -17.38
CA VAL A 127 10.91 7.03 -18.68
C VAL A 127 10.22 7.71 -19.86
N ALA A 128 9.15 8.47 -19.61
CA ALA A 128 8.52 9.30 -20.62
C ALA A 128 7.93 10.58 -20.00
N ASP A 129 7.73 11.57 -20.85
CA ASP A 129 7.14 12.86 -20.52
C ASP A 129 6.05 13.19 -21.53
N ASP A 130 4.81 13.43 -21.07
CA ASP A 130 3.68 13.85 -21.89
C ASP A 130 3.12 15.19 -21.40
N PRO A 131 3.62 16.32 -21.95
CA PRO A 131 3.10 17.64 -21.64
C PRO A 131 1.63 17.85 -22.04
N GLY A 132 1.10 17.08 -22.99
CA GLY A 132 -0.29 17.18 -23.44
C GLY A 132 -1.28 16.65 -22.41
N SER A 133 -0.96 15.53 -21.75
CA SER A 133 -1.74 15.01 -20.62
C SER A 133 -1.27 15.53 -19.25
N LEU A 134 -0.17 16.30 -19.21
CA LEU A 134 0.50 16.77 -17.99
C LEU A 134 0.88 15.60 -17.08
N THR A 135 1.51 14.57 -17.65
CA THR A 135 1.95 13.38 -16.92
C THR A 135 3.37 12.97 -17.28
N PHE A 136 4.02 12.31 -16.33
CA PHE A 136 5.25 11.55 -16.51
C PHE A 136 4.94 10.06 -16.45
N THR A 137 5.65 9.26 -17.23
CA THR A 137 5.64 7.80 -17.06
C THR A 137 6.80 7.38 -16.17
N VAL A 138 6.50 6.59 -15.14
CA VAL A 138 7.44 6.14 -14.11
C VAL A 138 7.55 4.62 -14.15
N ALA A 139 8.79 4.13 -14.18
CA ALA A 139 9.11 2.71 -14.17
C ALA A 139 9.97 2.36 -12.95
N VAL A 140 9.68 1.21 -12.34
CA VAL A 140 10.52 0.61 -11.30
C VAL A 140 11.56 -0.29 -11.96
N ASP A 141 12.79 -0.27 -11.45
CA ASP A 141 13.85 -1.20 -11.88
C ASP A 141 14.38 -2.00 -10.69
N ASP A 142 15.23 -2.98 -10.99
CA ASP A 142 15.85 -3.81 -9.96
C ASP A 142 16.92 -3.03 -9.17
N ALA A 143 16.77 -2.98 -7.85
CA ALA A 143 17.72 -2.31 -6.96
C ALA A 143 19.14 -2.92 -7.00
N SER A 144 19.28 -4.21 -7.36
CA SER A 144 20.58 -4.86 -7.53
C SER A 144 21.41 -4.22 -8.66
N MET A 145 20.75 -3.60 -9.65
CA MET A 145 21.42 -2.93 -10.77
C MET A 145 22.10 -1.62 -10.35
N LEU A 146 21.79 -1.06 -9.18
CA LEU A 146 22.48 0.12 -8.65
C LEU A 146 23.92 -0.17 -8.23
N SER A 147 24.25 -1.45 -7.98
CA SER A 147 25.60 -1.90 -7.59
C SER A 147 26.44 -2.44 -8.74
N ALA A 148 25.84 -2.66 -9.91
CA ALA A 148 26.51 -3.27 -11.04
C ALA A 148 26.96 -2.18 -12.03
N GLU A 149 28.28 -2.02 -12.22
CA GLU A 149 28.87 -1.31 -13.36
C GLU A 149 28.63 -2.06 -14.69
N ARG A 150 27.41 -2.52 -14.93
CA ARG A 150 27.05 -3.25 -16.14
C ARG A 150 26.56 -2.25 -17.19
N PRO A 151 27.09 -2.30 -18.43
CA PRO A 151 26.49 -1.57 -19.54
C PRO A 151 25.02 -1.98 -19.65
N MET A 152 24.11 -1.01 -19.52
CA MET A 152 22.69 -1.27 -19.73
C MET A 152 22.45 -1.58 -21.21
N ASP A 153 22.14 -2.83 -21.52
CA ASP A 153 21.42 -3.14 -22.75
C ASP A 153 19.97 -2.63 -22.60
N TYR A 154 19.65 -1.57 -23.33
CA TYR A 154 18.41 -0.82 -23.18
C TYR A 154 17.21 -1.58 -23.76
N GLU A 155 17.42 -2.40 -24.80
CA GLU A 155 16.34 -3.17 -25.45
C GLU A 155 15.78 -4.26 -24.52
N LEU A 156 16.62 -4.84 -23.65
CA LEU A 156 16.21 -5.81 -22.63
C LEU A 156 15.69 -5.16 -21.33
N ALA A 157 15.83 -3.84 -21.17
CA ALA A 157 15.48 -3.14 -19.94
C ALA A 157 13.97 -2.81 -19.86
N GLU A 158 13.32 -2.49 -20.98
CA GLU A 158 11.90 -2.06 -20.97
C GLU A 158 10.91 -3.17 -20.58
N PRO A 159 10.93 -4.38 -21.20
CA PRO A 159 10.01 -5.46 -20.78
C PRO A 159 10.21 -5.86 -19.31
N ARG A 160 11.46 -5.85 -18.85
CA ARG A 160 11.80 -6.12 -17.45
C ARG A 160 11.23 -5.06 -16.52
N ARG A 161 11.43 -3.78 -16.82
CA ARG A 161 10.90 -2.66 -16.03
C ARG A 161 9.39 -2.67 -15.96
N ALA A 162 8.71 -2.94 -17.07
CA ALA A 162 7.25 -3.11 -17.08
C ALA A 162 6.82 -4.25 -16.15
N TYR A 163 7.47 -5.41 -16.23
CA TYR A 163 7.19 -6.54 -15.35
C TYR A 163 7.42 -6.22 -13.87
N ILE A 164 8.58 -5.67 -13.50
CA ILE A 164 8.89 -5.29 -12.10
C ILE A 164 7.89 -4.25 -11.58
N THR A 165 7.58 -3.24 -12.38
CA THR A 165 6.60 -2.20 -12.03
C THR A 165 5.23 -2.82 -11.76
N SER A 166 4.81 -3.79 -12.59
CA SER A 166 3.54 -4.49 -12.39
C SER A 166 3.48 -5.26 -11.06
N GLN A 167 4.57 -5.94 -10.66
CA GLN A 167 4.64 -6.67 -9.39
C GLN A 167 4.63 -5.74 -8.18
N VAL A 168 5.39 -4.65 -8.24
CA VAL A 168 5.40 -3.64 -7.18
C VAL A 168 4.01 -3.01 -7.00
N LYS A 169 3.30 -2.74 -8.10
CA LYS A 169 1.94 -2.24 -8.07
C LYS A 169 0.98 -3.20 -7.37
N VAL A 170 1.01 -4.49 -7.70
CA VAL A 170 0.17 -5.51 -7.02
C VAL A 170 0.42 -5.46 -5.51
N ARG A 171 1.69 -5.39 -5.10
CA ARG A 171 2.08 -5.25 -3.69
C ARG A 171 1.55 -3.95 -3.07
N LEU A 172 1.67 -2.81 -3.75
CA LEU A 172 1.11 -1.51 -3.29
C LEU A 172 -0.40 -1.58 -3.11
N HIS A 173 -1.12 -2.25 -4.01
CA HIS A 173 -2.58 -2.41 -3.91
C HIS A 173 -3.00 -3.31 -2.76
N GLN A 174 -2.35 -4.47 -2.58
CA GLN A 174 -2.66 -5.41 -1.51
C GLN A 174 -2.34 -4.83 -0.13
N ARG A 175 -1.13 -4.28 0.05
CA ARG A 175 -0.75 -3.56 1.27
C ARG A 175 -1.65 -2.36 1.50
N GLY A 176 -1.98 -1.64 0.42
CA GLY A 176 -2.84 -0.47 0.45
C GLY A 176 -4.25 -0.77 0.95
N PHE A 177 -4.83 -1.87 0.48
CA PHE A 177 -6.12 -2.36 0.95
C PHE A 177 -6.10 -2.62 2.46
N ARG A 178 -5.08 -3.34 2.95
CA ARG A 178 -4.94 -3.63 4.39
C ARG A 178 -4.98 -2.37 5.23
N GLU A 179 -4.11 -1.41 4.93
CA GLU A 179 -4.01 -0.18 5.72
C GLU A 179 -5.32 0.63 5.70
N ARG A 180 -5.98 0.74 4.53
CA ARG A 180 -7.26 1.46 4.42
C ARG A 180 -8.37 0.81 5.25
N VAL A 181 -8.45 -0.52 5.24
CA VAL A 181 -9.43 -1.26 6.04
C VAL A 181 -9.12 -1.08 7.52
N ILE A 182 -7.89 -1.29 7.97
CA ILE A 182 -7.52 -1.13 9.39
C ILE A 182 -7.79 0.31 9.88
N ASP A 183 -7.47 1.32 9.07
CA ASP A 183 -7.75 2.72 9.38
C ASP A 183 -9.25 3.00 9.50
N ALA A 184 -10.07 2.50 8.56
CA ALA A 184 -11.53 2.67 8.58
C ALA A 184 -12.19 2.10 9.86
N TYR A 185 -11.63 1.01 10.40
CA TYR A 185 -12.06 0.40 11.65
C TYR A 185 -11.40 1.02 12.89
N ARG A 186 -10.53 2.03 12.73
CA ARG A 186 -9.80 2.73 13.81
C ARG A 186 -8.80 1.84 14.53
N THR A 187 -8.05 1.04 13.75
CA THR A 187 -6.98 0.15 14.25
C THR A 187 -7.49 -0.80 15.33
N GLN A 188 -8.60 -1.49 15.04
CA GLN A 188 -9.11 -2.52 15.95
C GLN A 188 -9.79 -3.67 15.19
N CYS A 189 -9.81 -4.86 15.80
CA CYS A 189 -10.60 -5.98 15.32
C CYS A 189 -12.10 -5.66 15.40
N ALA A 190 -12.82 -5.90 14.30
CA ALA A 190 -14.25 -5.70 14.17
C ALA A 190 -15.07 -6.63 15.08
N PHE A 191 -14.51 -7.77 15.49
CA PHE A 191 -15.21 -8.75 16.33
C PHE A 191 -14.91 -8.51 17.82
N CYS A 192 -13.64 -8.41 18.20
CA CYS A 192 -13.24 -8.39 19.63
C CYS A 192 -12.64 -7.09 20.15
N ARG A 193 -12.55 -6.02 19.34
CA ARG A 193 -11.93 -4.72 19.72
C ARG A 193 -10.44 -4.76 20.03
N LEU A 194 -9.71 -5.84 19.75
CA LEU A 194 -8.25 -5.86 19.91
C LEU A 194 -7.60 -4.70 19.14
N ARG A 195 -6.83 -3.84 19.79
CA ARG A 195 -6.26 -2.59 19.23
C ARG A 195 -4.74 -2.63 18.98
N HIS A 196 -4.22 -3.80 18.63
CA HIS A 196 -2.80 -4.00 18.33
C HIS A 196 -2.64 -4.21 16.83
N GLU A 197 -2.19 -3.19 16.11
CA GLU A 197 -2.13 -3.16 14.64
C GLU A 197 -1.37 -4.36 14.05
N GLU A 198 -0.31 -4.79 14.72
CA GLU A 198 0.56 -5.90 14.34
C GLU A 198 -0.19 -7.25 14.36
N LEU A 199 -1.26 -7.33 15.14
CA LEU A 199 -2.13 -8.51 15.25
C LEU A 199 -3.37 -8.40 14.35
N LEU A 200 -3.53 -7.32 13.58
CA LEU A 200 -4.66 -7.10 12.69
C LEU A 200 -4.31 -7.40 11.23
N ASP A 201 -5.32 -7.90 10.52
CA ASP A 201 -5.37 -8.07 9.09
C ASP A 201 -6.64 -7.41 8.53
N ALA A 202 -6.68 -7.28 7.21
CA ALA A 202 -7.90 -6.97 6.47
C ALA A 202 -8.39 -8.23 5.78
N ALA A 203 -9.45 -8.83 6.32
CA ALA A 203 -10.11 -9.96 5.71
C ALA A 203 -10.97 -9.49 4.55
N HIS A 204 -10.81 -10.10 3.38
CA HIS A 204 -11.71 -9.87 2.26
C HIS A 204 -13.06 -10.53 2.53
N ILE A 205 -14.16 -9.86 2.22
CA ILE A 205 -15.49 -10.48 2.26
C ILE A 205 -15.66 -11.38 1.05
N ILE A 206 -15.46 -10.84 -0.15
CA ILE A 206 -15.28 -11.60 -1.39
C ILE A 206 -13.77 -11.79 -1.59
N PRO A 207 -13.25 -13.05 -1.52
CA PRO A 207 -11.83 -13.34 -1.67
C PRO A 207 -11.23 -12.72 -2.95
N ASP A 208 -9.97 -12.31 -2.90
CA ASP A 208 -9.28 -11.68 -4.03
C ASP A 208 -9.10 -12.62 -5.25
N THR A 209 -9.27 -13.92 -5.05
CA THR A 209 -9.31 -14.94 -6.10
C THR A 209 -10.58 -14.90 -6.95
N GLU A 210 -11.64 -14.23 -6.49
CA GLU A 210 -12.93 -14.17 -7.19
C GLU A 210 -12.99 -12.99 -8.18
N PRO A 211 -13.57 -13.17 -9.39
CA PRO A 211 -13.67 -12.12 -10.41
C PRO A 211 -14.41 -10.85 -9.95
N GLU A 212 -15.36 -10.98 -9.03
CA GLU A 212 -16.17 -9.90 -8.48
C GLU A 212 -15.42 -9.09 -7.40
N SER A 213 -14.30 -9.61 -6.88
CA SER A 213 -13.57 -8.97 -5.79
C SER A 213 -12.94 -7.66 -6.20
N ARG A 214 -13.02 -6.67 -5.30
CA ARG A 214 -12.37 -5.36 -5.45
C ARG A 214 -11.64 -5.02 -4.15
N PRO A 215 -10.43 -4.43 -4.19
CA PRO A 215 -9.65 -4.04 -3.01
C PRO A 215 -10.17 -2.72 -2.40
N THR A 216 -11.48 -2.66 -2.16
CA THR A 216 -12.23 -1.51 -1.62
C THR A 216 -12.55 -1.73 -0.14
N VAL A 217 -12.63 -0.66 0.65
CA VAL A 217 -12.84 -0.77 2.11
C VAL A 217 -14.13 -1.50 2.46
N ASN A 218 -15.21 -1.31 1.69
CA ASN A 218 -16.49 -2.00 1.86
C ASN A 218 -16.45 -3.51 1.53
N ASN A 219 -15.37 -4.01 0.90
CA ASN A 219 -15.08 -5.44 0.74
C ASN A 219 -14.12 -5.96 1.83
N GLY A 220 -13.83 -5.17 2.86
CA GLY A 220 -12.87 -5.49 3.89
C GLY A 220 -13.43 -5.42 5.31
N ILE A 221 -12.98 -6.34 6.15
CA ILE A 221 -13.23 -6.33 7.60
C ILE A 221 -11.89 -6.38 8.32
N ALA A 222 -11.61 -5.42 9.21
CA ALA A 222 -10.42 -5.45 10.03
C ALA A 222 -10.57 -6.53 11.11
N LEU A 223 -9.79 -7.61 11.07
CA LEU A 223 -9.89 -8.74 12.00
C LEU A 223 -8.53 -9.03 12.64
N CYS A 224 -8.51 -9.54 13.86
CA CYS A 224 -7.26 -10.08 14.40
C CYS A 224 -6.92 -11.40 13.70
N LYS A 225 -5.65 -11.85 13.80
CA LYS A 225 -5.18 -13.08 13.15
C LYS A 225 -6.10 -14.30 13.34
N LEU A 226 -6.58 -14.52 14.57
CA LEU A 226 -7.49 -15.62 14.89
C LEU A 226 -8.84 -15.48 14.18
N HIS A 227 -9.46 -14.30 14.27
CA HIS A 227 -10.77 -14.06 13.66
C HIS A 227 -10.73 -14.04 12.15
N HIS A 228 -9.62 -13.57 11.57
CA HIS A 228 -9.38 -13.64 10.14
C HIS A 228 -9.37 -15.11 9.67
N ALA A 229 -8.55 -15.95 10.30
CA ALA A 229 -8.51 -17.37 9.98
C ALA A 229 -9.87 -18.07 10.18
N ALA A 230 -10.58 -17.75 11.28
CA ALA A 230 -11.90 -18.31 11.54
C ALA A 230 -12.96 -17.89 10.50
N PHE A 231 -12.90 -16.65 10.02
CA PHE A 231 -13.79 -16.15 8.97
C PHE A 231 -13.49 -16.77 7.60
N ASP A 232 -12.22 -16.89 7.26
CA ASP A 232 -11.78 -17.46 5.97
C ASP A 232 -12.12 -18.95 5.85
N ASN A 233 -12.02 -19.68 6.96
CA ASN A 233 -12.33 -21.12 7.04
C ASN A 233 -13.81 -21.42 7.35
N PHE A 234 -14.69 -20.42 7.27
CA PHE A 234 -16.13 -20.58 7.53
C PHE A 234 -16.45 -21.14 8.93
N ILE A 235 -15.58 -20.92 9.93
CA ILE A 235 -15.90 -21.16 11.34
C ILE A 235 -16.81 -20.05 11.85
N ILE A 236 -16.56 -18.82 11.39
CA ILE A 236 -17.38 -17.64 11.66
C ILE A 236 -17.94 -17.09 10.35
N GLY A 237 -19.24 -16.85 10.31
CA GLY A 237 -19.93 -16.10 9.27
C GLY A 237 -20.38 -14.72 9.78
N VAL A 238 -20.60 -13.78 8.85
CA VAL A 238 -21.23 -12.50 9.16
C VAL A 238 -22.40 -12.31 8.20
N SER A 239 -23.61 -12.25 8.74
CA SER A 239 -24.82 -12.03 7.94
C SER A 239 -24.89 -10.59 7.39
N PRO A 240 -25.69 -10.34 6.34
CA PRO A 240 -25.93 -8.98 5.81
C PRO A 240 -26.53 -7.98 6.81
N ARG A 241 -26.99 -8.46 7.98
CA ARG A 241 -27.45 -7.64 9.11
C ARG A 241 -26.32 -7.24 10.07
N TYR A 242 -25.08 -7.57 9.72
CA TYR A 242 -23.87 -7.36 10.51
C TYR A 242 -23.83 -8.16 11.81
N VAL A 243 -24.47 -9.33 11.81
CA VAL A 243 -24.52 -10.26 12.96
C VAL A 243 -23.59 -11.42 12.69
N ILE A 244 -22.74 -11.73 13.67
CA ILE A 244 -21.81 -12.84 13.67
C ILE A 244 -22.57 -14.14 13.92
N GLU A 245 -22.30 -15.16 13.12
CA GLU A 245 -22.73 -16.54 13.37
C GLU A 245 -21.52 -17.46 13.43
N VAL A 246 -21.61 -18.50 14.25
CA VAL A 246 -20.52 -19.46 14.49
C VAL A 246 -21.06 -20.81 14.09
N ARG A 247 -20.26 -21.61 13.41
CA ARG A 247 -20.65 -22.94 12.94
C ARG A 247 -21.12 -23.82 14.10
N GLU A 248 -22.18 -24.60 13.87
CA GLU A 248 -22.91 -25.30 14.94
C GLU A 248 -22.09 -26.41 15.60
N ASP A 249 -21.24 -27.11 14.85
CA ASP A 249 -20.29 -28.10 15.38
C ASP A 249 -19.28 -27.46 16.35
N VAL A 250 -18.75 -26.30 15.99
CA VAL A 250 -17.83 -25.51 16.82
C VAL A 250 -18.53 -25.03 18.08
N LEU A 251 -19.81 -24.61 17.99
CA LEU A 251 -20.60 -24.25 19.17
C LEU A 251 -20.77 -25.42 20.16
N LYS A 252 -20.84 -26.67 19.67
CA LYS A 252 -20.98 -27.89 20.50
C LYS A 252 -19.66 -28.42 21.05
N GLU A 253 -18.53 -28.06 20.45
CA GLU A 253 -17.21 -28.59 20.81
C GLU A 253 -16.76 -28.17 22.21
N HIS A 254 -16.33 -29.09 23.07
CA HIS A 254 -15.77 -28.71 24.38
C HIS A 254 -14.24 -28.60 24.29
N ASP A 255 -13.73 -27.37 24.32
CA ASP A 255 -12.30 -27.05 24.23
C ASP A 255 -11.92 -25.94 25.24
N GLY A 256 -10.69 -25.43 25.17
CA GLY A 256 -10.13 -24.43 26.05
C GLY A 256 -10.74 -23.02 25.94
N PRO A 257 -10.26 -22.10 26.80
CA PRO A 257 -10.83 -20.75 26.96
C PRO A 257 -10.78 -19.91 25.68
N MET A 258 -9.84 -20.17 24.77
CA MET A 258 -9.76 -19.45 23.49
C MET A 258 -10.92 -19.79 22.56
N LEU A 259 -11.35 -21.06 22.50
CA LEU A 259 -12.53 -21.42 21.70
C LEU A 259 -13.79 -20.80 22.32
N GLN A 260 -13.91 -20.89 23.66
CA GLN A 260 -15.05 -20.35 24.40
C GLN A 260 -15.19 -18.83 24.27
N HIS A 261 -14.20 -18.07 24.74
CA HIS A 261 -14.27 -16.61 24.81
C HIS A 261 -13.84 -15.93 23.52
N GLY A 262 -12.94 -16.57 22.76
CA GLY A 262 -12.41 -16.01 21.52
C GLY A 262 -13.32 -16.22 20.32
N ILE A 263 -14.11 -17.30 20.27
CA ILE A 263 -14.93 -17.66 19.09
C ILE A 263 -16.41 -17.79 19.44
N LYS A 264 -16.78 -18.70 20.34
CA LYS A 264 -18.19 -19.04 20.60
C LYS A 264 -19.01 -17.89 21.13
N GLU A 265 -18.46 -17.12 22.07
CA GLU A 265 -19.16 -15.98 22.67
C GLU A 265 -19.45 -14.84 21.68
N LEU A 266 -18.80 -14.83 20.51
CA LEU A 266 -19.12 -13.90 19.42
C LEU A 266 -20.44 -14.23 18.73
N HIS A 267 -20.97 -15.45 18.88
CA HIS A 267 -22.20 -15.87 18.24
C HIS A 267 -23.35 -14.90 18.58
N ARG A 268 -24.07 -14.46 17.55
CA ARG A 268 -25.17 -13.47 17.59
C ARG A 268 -24.77 -12.05 18.03
N GLN A 269 -23.48 -11.78 18.24
CA GLN A 269 -23.02 -10.41 18.44
C GLN A 269 -22.99 -9.64 17.12
N ARG A 270 -23.01 -8.31 17.20
CA ARG A 270 -22.86 -7.45 16.02
C ARG A 270 -21.40 -7.09 15.82
N ILE A 271 -20.95 -7.07 14.57
CA ILE A 271 -19.61 -6.56 14.24
C ILE A 271 -19.55 -5.05 14.49
N ILE A 272 -18.36 -4.56 14.80
CA ILE A 272 -18.10 -3.12 14.89
C ILE A 272 -17.97 -2.57 13.48
N LEU A 273 -18.70 -1.52 13.18
CA LEU A 273 -18.68 -0.90 11.86
C LEU A 273 -17.70 0.29 11.79
N PRO A 274 -17.16 0.58 10.60
CA PRO A 274 -16.54 1.85 10.28
C PRO A 274 -17.47 3.03 10.60
N ARG A 275 -16.87 4.20 10.87
CA ARG A 275 -17.64 5.43 11.19
C ARG A 275 -18.36 6.00 9.98
N ARG A 276 -17.74 5.88 8.80
CA ARG A 276 -18.27 6.39 7.53
C ARG A 276 -19.09 5.29 6.89
N GLU A 277 -20.31 5.63 6.44
CA GLU A 277 -21.24 4.68 5.83
C GLU A 277 -20.68 4.06 4.55
N GLU A 278 -20.01 4.86 3.71
CA GLU A 278 -19.33 4.41 2.48
C GLU A 278 -18.24 3.34 2.70
N PHE A 279 -17.73 3.21 3.93
CA PHE A 279 -16.72 2.23 4.31
C PHE A 279 -17.32 1.00 5.00
N MET A 280 -18.61 1.01 5.33
CA MET A 280 -19.24 -0.16 5.92
C MET A 280 -19.20 -1.35 4.96
N PRO A 281 -19.09 -2.59 5.48
CA PRO A 281 -19.18 -3.79 4.66
C PRO A 281 -20.42 -3.77 3.78
N ASP A 282 -20.22 -4.00 2.48
CA ASP A 282 -21.29 -4.07 1.51
C ASP A 282 -22.19 -5.26 1.83
N LYS A 283 -23.51 -5.03 1.86
CA LYS A 283 -24.47 -6.06 2.24
C LYS A 283 -24.58 -7.18 1.21
N GLY A 284 -24.40 -6.88 -0.07
CA GLY A 284 -24.37 -7.88 -1.13
C GLY A 284 -23.14 -8.77 -1.03
N PHE A 285 -21.97 -8.19 -0.71
CA PHE A 285 -20.76 -8.98 -0.46
C PHE A 285 -20.91 -9.88 0.76
N LEU A 286 -21.51 -9.36 1.83
CA LEU A 286 -21.81 -10.17 3.02
C LEU A 286 -22.79 -11.29 2.70
N GLU A 287 -23.86 -11.05 1.95
CA GLU A 287 -24.81 -12.10 1.52
C GLU A 287 -24.07 -13.20 0.77
N TRP A 288 -23.29 -12.85 -0.25
CA TRP A 288 -22.53 -13.80 -1.06
C TRP A 288 -21.61 -14.71 -0.23
N ARG A 289 -20.90 -14.12 0.75
CA ARG A 289 -19.97 -14.86 1.62
C ARG A 289 -20.73 -15.67 2.66
N TYR A 290 -21.83 -15.14 3.17
CA TYR A 290 -22.68 -15.76 4.17
C TYR A 290 -23.43 -16.98 3.62
N GLU A 291 -23.87 -16.95 2.36
CA GLU A 291 -24.42 -18.12 1.67
C GLU A 291 -23.43 -19.30 1.68
N ARG A 292 -22.18 -19.05 1.30
CA ARG A 292 -21.10 -20.06 1.33
C ARG A 292 -20.78 -20.56 2.73
N PHE A 293 -20.82 -19.66 3.72
CA PHE A 293 -20.70 -20.07 5.13
C PHE A 293 -21.82 -21.06 5.52
N ARG A 294 -23.07 -20.78 5.13
CA ARG A 294 -24.20 -21.69 5.41
C ARG A 294 -24.03 -23.04 4.71
N GLU A 295 -23.59 -23.05 3.45
CA GLU A 295 -23.30 -24.28 2.71
C GLU A 295 -22.20 -25.12 3.35
N ALA A 296 -21.11 -24.48 3.81
CA ALA A 296 -20.02 -25.14 4.52
C ALA A 296 -20.38 -25.58 5.96
N SER A 297 -21.56 -25.18 6.45
CA SER A 297 -22.08 -25.51 7.78
C SER A 297 -23.13 -26.63 7.76
N LEU A 298 -23.51 -27.13 6.58
CA LEU A 298 -24.37 -28.31 6.39
C LEU A 298 -23.56 -29.60 6.53
#